data_AF-A0A1F6AXD2-F1
#
_entry.id   AF-A0A1F6AXD2-F1
#
_cell.length_a   1.000
_cell.length_b   1.000
_cell.length_c   1.000
_cell.angle_alpha   90.00
_cell.angle_beta   90.00
_cell.angle_gamma   90.00
#
_symmetry.space_group_name_H-M   'P 1'
#
loop_
_entity.id
_entity.type
_entity.pdbx_description
1 polymer ?
#
loop_
_entity_poly.entity_id
_entity_poly.type
_entity_poly.pdbx_seq_one_letter_code
_entity_poly.pdbx_strand_id
1 'polypeptide(L)' 'GDTVKFDHVLLTNDKGVTAIGTPVLSGVVVKAKIVAQQKGEKLEVRRYKSKVRHRRKIGFRPLYTKLEIVSVG' A
#
# COMPACT_ATOMS: atom_id res chain seq x y z
N GLY A 1 13.56 12.35 3.99
CA GLY A 1 12.65 11.20 3.87
C GLY A 1 11.84 11.15 5.13
N ASP A 2 10.53 11.33 5.01
CA ASP A 2 9.67 11.52 6.18
C ASP A 2 9.36 10.22 6.91
N THR A 3 9.15 10.35 8.21
CA THR A 3 8.73 9.28 9.10
C THR A 3 7.21 9.21 9.10
N VAL A 4 6.65 8.05 8.77
CA VAL A 4 5.22 7.76 8.78
C VAL A 4 4.91 6.90 10.00
N LYS A 5 3.89 7.27 10.76
CA LYS A 5 3.36 6.47 11.87
C LYS A 5 2.07 5.79 11.42
N PHE A 6 1.96 4.50 11.65
CA PHE A 6 0.73 3.75 11.46
C PHE A 6 0.12 3.48 12.82
N ASP A 7 -1.02 4.14 13.07
CA ASP A 7 -1.76 4.04 14.32
C ASP A 7 -2.81 2.91 14.29
N HIS A 8 -3.10 2.38 13.10
CA HIS A 8 -4.05 1.28 12.91
C HIS A 8 -3.33 -0.04 12.72
N VAL A 9 -3.08 -0.74 13.83
CA VAL A 9 -2.49 -2.08 13.84
C VAL A 9 -3.54 -3.11 14.25
N LEU A 10 -3.77 -4.11 13.40
CA LEU A 10 -4.81 -5.11 13.60
C LEU A 10 -4.33 -6.32 14.40
N LEU A 11 -3.05 -6.68 14.24
CA LEU A 11 -2.46 -7.87 14.83
C LEU A 11 -0.98 -7.63 15.10
N THR A 12 -0.53 -8.08 16.26
CA THR A 12 0.89 -8.28 16.56
C THR A 12 1.12 -9.70 17.04
N ASN A 13 2.26 -10.27 16.65
CA ASN A 13 2.69 -11.57 17.14
C ASN A 13 4.11 -11.39 17.64
N ASP A 14 4.30 -11.54 18.95
CA ASP A 14 5.62 -11.53 19.56
C ASP A 14 5.87 -12.87 20.24
N LYS A 15 6.69 -13.70 19.58
CA LYS A 15 7.19 -15.00 20.06
C LYS A 15 6.14 -15.89 20.74
N GLY A 16 4.95 -15.98 20.13
CA GLY A 16 3.87 -16.88 20.57
C GLY A 16 2.71 -16.20 21.29
N VAL A 17 2.87 -14.94 21.72
CA VAL A 17 1.74 -14.13 22.21
C VAL A 17 1.17 -13.38 21.00
N THR A 18 -0.02 -13.80 20.57
CA THR A 18 -0.76 -13.14 19.48
C THR A 18 -1.79 -12.21 20.08
N ALA A 19 -1.63 -10.90 19.88
CA ALA A 19 -2.65 -9.92 20.23
C ALA A 19 -3.48 -9.64 18.97
N ILE A 20 -4.81 -9.81 19.08
CA ILE A 20 -5.76 -9.54 17.99
C ILE A 20 -6.63 -8.37 18.42
N GLY A 21 -6.67 -7.31 17.61
CA GLY A 21 -7.50 -6.15 17.87
C GLY A 21 -8.96 -6.38 17.51
N THR A 22 -9.87 -5.94 18.36
CA THR A 22 -11.30 -5.76 18.04
C THR A 22 -11.68 -4.29 18.25
N PRO A 23 -11.59 -3.37 17.27
CA PRO A 23 -11.23 -3.45 15.84
C PRO A 23 -9.79 -3.01 15.49
N VAL A 24 -9.02 -2.50 16.46
CA VAL A 24 -7.59 -2.14 16.34
C VAL A 24 -6.93 -2.33 17.72
N LEU A 25 -5.65 -2.68 17.74
CA LEU A 25 -4.87 -2.80 18.98
C LEU A 25 -4.52 -1.41 19.50
N SER A 26 -5.03 -1.05 20.68
CA SER A 26 -4.70 0.22 21.33
C SER A 26 -3.28 0.20 21.88
N GLY A 27 -2.48 1.21 21.54
CA GLY A 27 -1.13 1.41 22.09
C GLY A 27 0.02 0.88 21.25
N VAL A 28 -0.23 0.18 20.14
CA VAL A 28 0.82 -0.26 19.21
C VAL A 28 0.95 0.73 18.06
N VAL A 29 2.16 1.23 17.84
CA VAL A 29 2.47 2.15 16.73
C VAL A 29 3.59 1.57 15.89
N VAL A 30 3.35 1.39 14.58
CA VAL A 30 4.40 1.01 13.64
C VAL A 30 5.01 2.27 13.04
N LYS A 31 6.32 2.45 13.20
CA LYS A 31 7.06 3.55 12.57
C LYS A 31 7.72 3.05 11.30
N ALA A 32 7.45 3.74 10.20
CA ALA A 32 8.04 3.48 8.90
C ALA A 32 8.73 4.73 8.35
N LYS A 33 9.68 4.54 7.46
CA LYS A 33 10.38 5.59 6.73
C LYS A 33 10.06 5.49 5.25
N ILE A 34 9.83 6.65 4.61
CA ILE A 34 9.69 6.70 3.15
C ILE A 34 11.07 6.57 2.52
N VAL A 35 11.28 5.46 1.78
CA VAL A 35 12.52 5.18 1.05
C VAL A 35 12.50 5.82 -0.33
N ALA A 36 11.39 5.67 -1.06
CA ALA A 36 11.26 6.20 -2.41
C ALA A 36 9.79 6.38 -2.80
N GLN A 37 9.54 7.32 -3.69
CA GLN A 37 8.28 7.43 -4.43
C GLN A 37 8.56 7.12 -5.89
N GLN A 38 7.89 6.11 -6.43
CA GLN A 38 8.17 5.60 -7.76
C GLN A 38 6.89 5.36 -8.55
N LYS A 39 6.99 5.57 -9.86
CA LYS A 39 5.94 5.18 -10.80
C LYS A 39 6.03 3.67 -10.99
N GLY A 40 4.91 2.99 -10.85
CA GLY A 40 4.78 1.58 -11.16
C GLY A 40 4.87 1.28 -12.64
N GLU A 41 4.71 0.00 -12.95
CA GLU A 41 4.68 -0.48 -14.32
C GLU A 41 3.56 0.19 -15.13
N LYS A 42 3.82 0.40 -16.43
CA LYS A 42 2.81 0.97 -17.32
C LYS A 42 1.78 -0.09 -17.68
N LEU A 43 0.57 0.07 -17.16
CA LEU A 43 -0.59 -0.71 -17.58
C LEU A 43 -1.14 -0.12 -18.88
N GLU A 44 -1.24 -0.94 -19.93
CA GLU A 44 -1.94 -0.58 -21.15
C GLU A 44 -3.40 -1.04 -21.09
N VAL A 45 -4.31 -0.12 -20.80
CA VAL A 45 -5.74 -0.39 -20.81
C VAL A 45 -6.29 -0.14 -22.21
N ARG A 46 -6.84 -1.18 -22.85
CA ARG A 46 -7.48 -1.08 -24.17
C ARG A 46 -8.96 -1.38 -24.05
N ARG A 47 -9.80 -0.44 -24.48
CA ARG A 47 -11.25 -0.66 -24.64
C ARG A 47 -11.56 -0.76 -26.11
N TYR A 48 -12.14 -1.88 -26.51
CA TYR A 48 -12.56 -2.14 -27.89
C TYR A 48 -14.02 -2.57 -27.90
N LYS A 49 -14.79 -2.03 -28.85
CA LYS A 49 -16.14 -2.52 -29.17
C LYS A 49 -16.18 -2.84 -30.66
N SER A 50 -16.61 -4.05 -30.99
CA SER A 50 -16.64 -4.55 -32.37
C SER A 50 -17.66 -3.79 -33.22
N LYS A 51 -17.35 -3.56 -34.50
CA LYS A 51 -18.24 -2.98 -35.54
C LYS A 51 -18.79 -1.57 -35.28
N VAL A 52 -18.42 -0.92 -34.18
CA VAL A 52 -18.85 0.47 -33.83
C VAL A 52 -17.72 1.50 -33.91
N ARG A 53 -16.58 1.14 -34.54
CA ARG A 53 -15.36 1.98 -34.64
C ARG A 53 -14.86 2.54 -33.29
N HIS A 54 -15.22 1.92 -32.16
CA HIS A 54 -14.77 2.35 -30.85
C HIS A 54 -13.56 1.53 -30.40
N ARG A 55 -12.39 2.15 -30.47
CA ARG A 55 -11.12 1.63 -29.95
C ARG A 55 -10.39 2.74 -29.20
N ARG A 56 -10.19 2.56 -27.90
CA ARG A 56 -9.46 3.51 -27.04
C ARG A 56 -8.31 2.81 -26.35
N LYS A 57 -7.12 3.39 -26.45
CA LYS A 57 -5.91 2.95 -25.73
C LYS A 57 -5.58 4.01 -24.67
N ILE A 58 -5.47 3.60 -23.42
CA ILE A 58 -5.14 4.46 -22.28
C ILE A 58 -3.95 3.84 -21.59
N GLY A 59 -2.90 4.64 -21.35
CA GLY A 59 -1.83 4.24 -20.46
C GLY A 59 -2.16 4.66 -19.04
N PHE A 60 -1.98 3.77 -18.08
CA PHE A 60 -2.03 4.10 -16.66
C PHE A 60 -0.71 3.72 -16.00
N ARG A 61 -0.19 4.59 -15.14
CA ARG A 61 0.96 4.30 -14.28
C ARG A 61 0.55 4.60 -12.84
N PRO A 62 0.44 3.59 -11.97
CA PRO A 62 0.19 3.82 -10.55
C PRO A 62 1.39 4.52 -9.91
N LEU A 63 1.12 5.34 -8.91
CA LEU A 63 2.15 5.94 -8.06
C LEU A 63 2.27 5.08 -6.80
N TYR A 64 3.48 4.62 -6.50
CA TYR A 64 3.79 3.80 -5.34
C TYR A 64 4.75 4.51 -4.41
N THR A 65 4.50 4.39 -3.12
CA THR A 65 5.44 4.82 -2.08
C THR A 65 6.06 3.58 -1.46
N LYS A 66 7.37 3.44 -1.60
CA LYS A 66 8.15 2.38 -0.97
C LYS A 66 8.47 2.80 0.47
N LEU A 67 8.01 2.02 1.42
CA LEU A 67 8.20 2.23 2.84
C LEU A 67 9.10 1.14 3.41
N GLU A 68 9.93 1.50 4.37
CA GLU A 68 10.74 0.59 5.18
C GLU A 68 10.26 0.67 6.63
N ILE A 69 10.01 -0.48 7.25
CA ILE A 69 9.55 -0.55 8.63
C ILE A 69 10.77 -0.47 9.55
N VAL A 70 10.80 0.54 10.42
CA VAL A 70 11.95 0.83 11.30
C VAL A 70 11.73 0.22 12.68
N SER A 71 10.51 0.32 13.21
CA SER A 71 10.19 -0.25 14.52
C SER A 71 8.72 -0.65 14.58
N VAL A 72 8.47 -1.83 15.15
CA VAL A 72 7.17 -2.28 15.62
C VAL A 72 7.17 -2.09 17.13
N GLY A 73 6.16 -1.41 17.66
CA GLY A 73 5.98 -1.19 19.10
C GLY A 73 5.31 -2.37 19.80
#